data_AF-A0A350JA60-F1
#
_entry.id   AF-A0A350JA60-F1
#
_cell.length_a   1.000
_cell.length_b   1.000
_cell.length_c   1.000
_cell.angle_alpha   90.00
_cell.angle_beta   90.00
_cell.angle_gamma   90.00
#
_symmetry.space_group_name_H-M   'P 1'
#
loop_
_entity.id
_entity.type
_entity.pdbx_description
1 polymer ?
#
loop_
_entity_poly.entity_id
_entity_poly.type
_entity_poly.pdbx_seq_one_letter_code
_entity_poly.pdbx_strand_id
1 'polypeptide(L)'
;MFLVLGLSGSVLAADYQQGELVIGSVEPGTQVWLGDVQLQVSAAGLYVFGLGRNAAVSVTLKTKSNNNVSSQVPVNVQKEVERRRYVEQKINGLPSKKVTPKTDASQRIRSENQLIGEVRQSRTEADWLGQAWIYPVAGRISGVFGSRRILNGVPKNPHNGVDIAAAKGTNIVAPLTGRVALVHEQMFYTGKTIMLDHGLGVTSVYAHLSNIDVGLGQVVEQGQVMGQVGQTGRATGPHLHWGVTWRKTHVDPLLLVQ
;
A
#
# COMPACT_ATOMS: atom_id res chain seq x y z
N MET A 1 -29.73 5.47 -3.30
CA MET A 1 -30.28 4.18 -3.75
C MET A 1 -29.16 3.16 -3.61
N PHE A 2 -29.11 2.47 -2.47
CA PHE A 2 -28.07 1.48 -2.15
C PHE A 2 -28.46 0.15 -2.77
N LEU A 3 -27.61 -0.40 -3.64
CA LEU A 3 -27.80 -1.72 -4.19
C LEU A 3 -27.36 -2.75 -3.15
N VAL A 4 -28.32 -3.29 -2.39
CA VAL A 4 -28.16 -4.52 -1.63
C VAL A 4 -28.34 -5.67 -2.62
N LEU A 5 -27.26 -6.37 -2.96
CA LEU A 5 -27.35 -7.65 -3.68
C LEU A 5 -27.17 -8.78 -2.68
N GLY A 6 -28.29 -9.39 -2.30
CA GLY A 6 -28.33 -10.67 -1.59
C GLY A 6 -28.22 -11.84 -2.57
N LEU A 7 -27.27 -12.72 -2.27
CA LEU A 7 -27.28 -14.18 -2.45
C LEU A 7 -27.77 -14.74 -3.79
N SER A 8 -26.84 -14.88 -4.74
CA SER A 8 -26.61 -16.06 -5.60
C SER A 8 -25.75 -15.64 -6.77
N GLY A 9 -24.66 -16.39 -7.02
CA GLY A 9 -23.75 -16.09 -8.12
C GLY A 9 -22.63 -15.15 -7.69
N SER A 10 -21.43 -15.70 -7.75
CA SER A 10 -20.18 -14.97 -7.92
C SER A 10 -20.38 -13.68 -8.71
N VAL A 11 -20.41 -12.54 -8.01
CA VAL A 11 -20.05 -11.27 -8.62
C VAL A 11 -18.57 -11.40 -8.90
N LEU A 12 -18.22 -11.95 -10.07
CA LEU A 12 -16.89 -11.83 -10.63
C LEU A 12 -16.73 -10.37 -11.09
N ALA A 13 -16.68 -9.44 -10.11
CA ALA A 13 -16.28 -8.06 -10.33
C ALA A 13 -14.90 -8.09 -10.99
N ALA A 14 -14.80 -7.34 -12.11
CA ALA A 14 -13.67 -6.96 -12.97
C ALA A 14 -12.41 -7.86 -13.02
N ASP A 15 -11.77 -7.91 -14.19
CA ASP A 15 -10.40 -8.41 -14.28
C ASP A 15 -9.51 -7.53 -13.39
N TYR A 16 -8.66 -8.17 -12.59
CA TYR A 16 -7.73 -7.44 -11.73
C TYR A 16 -6.60 -6.84 -12.55
N GLN A 17 -5.82 -5.95 -11.98
CA GLN A 17 -4.59 -5.45 -12.61
C GLN A 17 -3.38 -5.46 -11.66
N GLN A 18 -2.18 -5.51 -12.24
CA GLN A 18 -0.95 -5.34 -11.46
C GLN A 18 -0.96 -3.99 -10.72
N GLY A 19 -0.36 -3.95 -9.54
CA GLY A 19 -0.43 -2.80 -8.64
C GLY A 19 -1.75 -2.65 -7.88
N GLU A 20 -2.78 -3.49 -8.08
CA GLU A 20 -4.06 -3.33 -7.39
C GLU A 20 -4.04 -3.84 -5.94
N LEU A 21 -4.77 -3.14 -5.07
CA LEU A 21 -5.20 -3.68 -3.78
C LEU A 21 -6.63 -4.19 -3.93
N VAL A 22 -6.81 -5.50 -3.87
CA VAL A 22 -8.13 -6.11 -4.01
C VAL A 22 -8.78 -6.17 -2.63
N ILE A 23 -9.93 -5.52 -2.49
CA ILE A 23 -10.79 -5.56 -1.31
C ILE A 23 -12.07 -6.28 -1.73
N GLY A 24 -12.29 -7.47 -1.16
CA GLY A 24 -13.46 -8.28 -1.45
C GLY A 24 -14.30 -8.53 -0.20
N SER A 25 -15.51 -9.03 -0.40
CA SER A 25 -16.41 -9.45 0.65
C SER A 25 -16.90 -10.88 0.44
N VAL A 26 -17.13 -11.58 1.55
CA VAL A 26 -17.76 -12.89 1.64
C VAL A 26 -18.79 -12.86 2.77
N GLU A 27 -19.62 -13.90 2.88
CA GLU A 27 -20.44 -14.06 4.08
C GLU A 27 -19.55 -14.15 5.33
N PRO A 28 -19.92 -13.48 6.45
CA PRO A 28 -19.20 -13.58 7.72
C PRO A 28 -18.90 -15.02 8.13
N GLY A 29 -17.67 -15.28 8.56
CA GLY A 29 -17.19 -16.62 8.94
C GLY A 29 -16.68 -17.48 7.78
N THR A 30 -16.89 -17.07 6.52
CA THR A 30 -16.30 -17.75 5.36
C THR A 30 -14.77 -17.68 5.40
N GLN A 31 -14.10 -18.80 5.15
CA GLN A 31 -12.65 -18.85 5.02
C GLN A 31 -12.25 -18.56 3.56
N VAL A 32 -11.18 -17.78 3.37
CA VAL A 32 -10.69 -17.37 2.03
C VAL A 32 -9.20 -17.68 1.91
N TRP A 33 -8.76 -18.18 0.76
CA TRP A 33 -7.35 -18.40 0.40
C TRP A 33 -7.03 -17.74 -0.93
N LEU A 34 -5.82 -17.18 -1.03
CA LEU A 34 -5.16 -16.77 -2.26
C LEU A 34 -4.09 -17.81 -2.61
N GLY A 35 -4.37 -18.67 -3.60
CA GLY A 35 -3.58 -19.86 -3.86
C GLY A 35 -3.63 -20.79 -2.65
N ASP A 36 -2.50 -20.89 -1.93
CA ASP A 36 -2.37 -21.67 -0.70
C ASP A 36 -2.23 -20.80 0.56
N VAL A 37 -2.25 -19.48 0.40
CA VAL A 37 -2.15 -18.53 1.51
C VAL A 37 -3.54 -18.21 2.04
N GLN A 38 -3.82 -18.58 3.29
CA GLN A 38 -5.06 -18.17 3.94
C GLN A 38 -5.06 -16.65 4.20
N LEU A 39 -6.14 -16.00 3.78
CA LEU A 39 -6.38 -14.59 4.01
C LEU A 39 -7.08 -14.40 5.36
N GLN A 40 -6.83 -13.26 5.99
CA GLN A 40 -7.64 -12.81 7.12
C GLN A 40 -8.97 -12.29 6.57
N VAL A 41 -10.06 -12.65 7.25
CA VAL A 41 -11.42 -12.21 6.93
C VAL A 41 -11.97 -11.51 8.16
N SER A 42 -12.45 -10.27 8.02
CA SER A 42 -12.99 -9.52 9.15
C SER A 42 -14.33 -10.09 9.62
N ALA A 43 -14.81 -9.62 10.78
CA ALA A 43 -16.14 -9.97 11.29
C ALA A 43 -17.26 -9.58 10.31
N ALA A 44 -17.08 -8.50 9.55
CA ALA A 44 -17.99 -8.07 8.49
C ALA A 44 -17.84 -8.87 7.18
N GLY A 45 -16.90 -9.82 7.10
CA GLY A 45 -16.66 -10.63 5.91
C GLY A 45 -15.71 -9.99 4.89
N LEU A 46 -14.98 -8.91 5.25
CA LEU A 46 -14.02 -8.29 4.35
C LEU A 46 -12.70 -9.08 4.29
N TYR A 47 -12.15 -9.26 3.10
CA TYR A 47 -10.82 -9.83 2.90
C TYR A 47 -10.02 -8.98 1.93
N VAL A 48 -8.69 -8.98 2.09
CA VAL A 48 -7.80 -8.13 1.30
C VAL A 48 -6.55 -8.88 0.86
N PHE A 49 -6.12 -8.58 -0.38
CA PHE A 49 -4.79 -8.94 -0.86
C PHE A 49 -4.24 -7.91 -1.85
N GLY A 50 -2.93 -7.90 -2.02
CA GLY A 50 -2.24 -7.01 -2.97
C GLY A 50 -1.69 -7.77 -4.16
N LEU A 51 -1.90 -7.22 -5.36
CA LEU A 51 -1.30 -7.68 -6.61
C LEU A 51 -0.17 -6.71 -6.95
N GLY A 52 1.06 -7.02 -6.56
CA GLY A 52 2.17 -6.09 -6.78
C GLY A 52 2.51 -5.83 -8.24
N ARG A 53 3.50 -4.96 -8.49
CA ARG A 53 3.99 -4.58 -9.84
C ARG A 53 4.20 -5.77 -10.79
N ASN A 54 4.68 -6.90 -10.26
CA ASN A 54 5.03 -8.09 -11.04
C ASN A 54 4.12 -9.29 -10.68
N ALA A 55 2.88 -9.05 -10.24
CA ALA A 55 1.95 -10.13 -9.93
C ALA A 55 1.75 -11.06 -11.14
N ALA A 56 1.49 -12.34 -10.86
CA ALA A 56 1.13 -13.31 -11.89
C ALA A 56 -0.13 -12.85 -12.63
N VAL A 57 -0.27 -13.25 -13.90
CA VAL A 57 -1.41 -12.87 -14.75
C VAL A 57 -2.70 -13.61 -14.43
N SER A 58 -2.68 -14.47 -13.43
CA SER A 58 -3.89 -14.98 -12.81
C SER A 58 -3.64 -15.31 -11.35
N VAL A 59 -4.72 -15.30 -10.58
CA VAL A 59 -4.74 -15.76 -9.19
C VAL A 59 -5.90 -16.72 -8.98
N THR A 60 -5.76 -17.61 -8.01
CA THR A 60 -6.84 -18.50 -7.59
C THR A 60 -7.33 -18.07 -6.22
N LEU A 61 -8.62 -17.75 -6.11
CA LEU A 61 -9.30 -17.57 -4.84
C LEU A 61 -10.01 -18.87 -4.49
N LYS A 62 -9.80 -19.37 -3.28
CA LYS A 62 -10.56 -20.50 -2.72
C LYS A 62 -11.43 -19.98 -1.58
N THR A 63 -12.68 -20.40 -1.49
CA THR A 63 -13.58 -20.02 -0.39
C THR A 63 -14.27 -21.24 0.21
N LYS A 64 -14.38 -21.30 1.54
CA LYS A 64 -15.11 -22.34 2.26
C LYS A 64 -16.09 -21.69 3.24
N SER A 65 -17.39 -21.87 3.00
CA SER A 65 -18.42 -21.35 3.88
C SER A 65 -18.65 -22.30 5.05
N ASN A 66 -19.06 -21.75 6.19
CA ASN A 66 -19.41 -22.53 7.38
C ASN A 66 -20.90 -22.92 7.43
N ASN A 67 -21.73 -22.42 6.51
CA ASN A 67 -23.18 -22.62 6.51
C ASN A 67 -23.59 -23.80 5.62
N ASN A 68 -24.23 -24.83 6.21
CA ASN A 68 -24.64 -26.11 5.60
C ASN A 68 -23.51 -27.03 5.10
N VAL A 69 -23.71 -28.33 5.28
CA VAL A 69 -22.72 -29.40 5.01
C VAL A 69 -22.23 -29.40 3.55
N SER A 70 -23.07 -29.02 2.59
CA SER A 70 -22.70 -28.90 1.16
C SER A 70 -21.82 -27.68 0.84
N SER A 71 -21.81 -26.64 1.68
CA SER A 71 -21.00 -25.43 1.48
C SER A 71 -19.60 -25.50 2.12
N GLN A 72 -19.27 -26.65 2.72
CA GLN A 72 -17.94 -26.93 3.27
C GLN A 72 -16.92 -27.37 2.20
N VAL A 73 -17.36 -27.60 0.96
CA VAL A 73 -16.47 -27.87 -0.18
C VAL A 73 -15.88 -26.53 -0.67
N PRO A 74 -14.54 -26.40 -0.75
CA PRO A 74 -13.93 -25.18 -1.27
C PRO A 74 -14.36 -24.88 -2.71
N VAL A 75 -14.83 -23.66 -2.96
CA VAL A 75 -15.08 -23.15 -4.31
C VAL A 75 -13.80 -22.45 -4.79
N ASN A 76 -13.29 -22.87 -5.95
CA ASN A 76 -12.10 -22.29 -6.56
C ASN A 76 -12.49 -21.40 -7.74
N VAL A 77 -12.03 -20.16 -7.73
CA VAL A 77 -12.24 -19.18 -8.80
C VAL A 77 -10.88 -18.72 -9.30
N GLN A 78 -10.60 -18.91 -10.58
CA GLN A 78 -9.46 -18.29 -11.24
C GLN A 78 -9.87 -16.89 -11.72
N LYS A 79 -9.02 -15.91 -11.45
CA LYS A 79 -9.20 -14.51 -11.86
C LYS A 79 -8.02 -14.08 -12.70
N GLU A 80 -8.27 -13.41 -13.82
CA GLU A 80 -7.22 -12.81 -14.63
C GLU A 80 -6.65 -11.56 -13.94
N VAL A 81 -5.38 -11.29 -14.22
CA VAL A 81 -4.66 -10.09 -13.76
C VAL A 81 -3.99 -9.45 -14.96
N GLU A 82 -4.50 -8.30 -15.38
CA GLU A 82 -3.97 -7.50 -16.45
C GLU A 82 -2.55 -6.99 -16.12
N ARG A 83 -1.66 -7.09 -17.12
CA ARG A 83 -0.32 -6.54 -17.03
C ARG A 83 -0.36 -5.04 -17.22
N ARG A 84 0.28 -4.29 -16.33
CA ARG A 84 0.47 -2.84 -16.51
C ARG A 84 1.85 -2.54 -17.07
N ARG A 85 1.90 -1.57 -17.98
CA ARG A 85 3.17 -0.99 -18.46
C ARG A 85 3.61 0.10 -17.49
N TYR A 86 4.85 -0.01 -17.02
CA TYR A 86 5.46 0.95 -16.11
C TYR A 86 6.54 1.76 -16.82
N VAL A 87 6.65 3.04 -16.45
CA VAL A 87 7.64 3.96 -17.04
C VAL A 87 9.05 3.53 -16.68
N GLU A 88 9.93 3.39 -17.68
CA GLU A 88 11.35 3.14 -17.47
C GLU A 88 12.19 4.30 -18.02
N GLN A 89 13.04 4.88 -17.18
CA GLN A 89 13.93 5.96 -17.56
C GLN A 89 15.37 5.47 -17.63
N LYS A 90 15.97 5.51 -18.82
CA LYS A 90 17.37 5.16 -19.04
C LYS A 90 18.25 6.41 -18.98
N ILE A 91 19.25 6.41 -18.10
CA ILE A 91 20.22 7.50 -17.96
C ILE A 91 21.62 6.90 -18.08
N ASN A 92 22.37 7.36 -19.08
CA ASN A 92 23.72 6.87 -19.39
C ASN A 92 24.77 7.97 -19.12
N GLY A 93 26.04 7.58 -19.01
CA GLY A 93 27.16 8.51 -18.81
C GLY A 93 27.30 9.03 -17.38
N LEU A 94 26.66 8.40 -16.39
CA LEU A 94 26.80 8.80 -15.00
C LEU A 94 28.15 8.34 -14.42
N PRO A 95 28.84 9.15 -13.61
CA PRO A 95 30.01 8.70 -12.84
C PRO A 95 29.69 7.48 -11.97
N SER A 96 30.57 6.47 -11.93
CA SER A 96 30.33 5.19 -11.24
C SER A 96 29.93 5.33 -9.76
N LYS A 97 30.47 6.34 -9.06
CA LYS A 97 30.14 6.68 -7.66
C LYS A 97 28.67 7.08 -7.45
N LYS A 98 27.94 7.51 -8.49
CA LYS A 98 26.51 7.87 -8.43
C LYS A 98 25.56 6.67 -8.65
N VAL A 99 26.09 5.51 -9.02
CA VAL A 99 25.31 4.30 -9.30
C VAL A 99 25.13 3.44 -8.04
N THR A 100 26.13 3.38 -7.16
CA THR A 100 26.09 2.58 -5.92
C THR A 100 26.74 3.38 -4.79
N PRO A 101 25.96 4.03 -3.92
CA PRO A 101 26.51 4.71 -2.76
C PRO A 101 27.11 3.68 -1.79
N LYS A 102 28.35 3.89 -1.34
CA LYS A 102 28.89 3.21 -0.16
C LYS A 102 28.38 3.97 1.05
N THR A 103 27.62 3.31 1.93
CA THR A 103 27.15 3.93 3.17
C THR A 103 27.55 3.08 4.38
N ASP A 104 28.36 3.69 5.22
CA ASP A 104 28.60 3.43 6.64
C ASP A 104 27.29 3.34 7.47
N ALA A 105 26.18 3.90 6.99
CA ALA A 105 24.85 3.83 7.62
C ALA A 105 24.13 2.45 7.54
N SER A 106 24.82 1.37 7.14
CA SER A 106 24.19 0.07 6.84
C SER A 106 23.44 -0.55 8.03
N GLN A 107 23.94 -0.36 9.27
CA GLN A 107 23.25 -0.84 10.48
C GLN A 107 21.95 -0.07 10.75
N ARG A 108 21.99 1.26 10.67
CA ARG A 108 20.82 2.13 10.82
C ARG A 108 19.74 1.83 9.77
N ILE A 109 20.14 1.64 8.51
CA ILE A 109 19.18 1.27 7.45
C ILE A 109 18.50 -0.07 7.76
N ARG A 110 19.26 -1.05 8.29
CA ARG A 110 18.67 -2.34 8.67
C ARG A 110 17.67 -2.20 9.81
N SER A 111 17.98 -1.45 10.86
CA SER A 111 17.05 -1.24 11.97
C SER A 111 15.80 -0.48 11.55
N GLU A 112 15.93 0.57 10.73
CA GLU A 112 14.78 1.32 10.19
C GLU A 112 13.87 0.42 9.33
N ASN A 113 14.46 -0.43 8.48
CA ASN A 113 13.70 -1.40 7.68
C ASN A 113 13.01 -2.47 8.55
N GLN A 114 13.60 -2.84 9.69
CA GLN A 114 12.97 -3.75 10.62
C GLN A 114 11.69 -3.14 11.22
N LEU A 115 11.75 -1.88 11.67
CA LEU A 115 10.56 -1.16 12.17
C LEU A 115 9.42 -1.13 11.14
N ILE A 116 9.74 -0.78 9.88
CA ILE A 116 8.76 -0.78 8.78
C ILE A 116 8.22 -2.20 8.53
N GLY A 117 9.10 -3.20 8.61
CA GLY A 117 8.75 -4.61 8.43
C GLY A 117 7.82 -5.15 9.52
N GLU A 118 7.95 -4.67 10.76
CA GLU A 118 7.09 -5.01 11.90
C GLU A 118 5.69 -4.40 11.71
N VAL A 119 5.59 -3.13 11.30
CA VAL A 119 4.30 -2.49 11.00
C VAL A 119 3.53 -3.25 9.92
N ARG A 120 4.22 -3.68 8.85
CA ARG A 120 3.62 -4.46 7.74
C ARG A 120 3.17 -5.86 8.15
N GLN A 121 3.53 -6.33 9.34
CA GLN A 121 3.05 -7.60 9.87
C GLN A 121 1.73 -7.45 10.64
N SER A 122 1.10 -6.28 10.64
CA SER A 122 -0.18 -6.07 11.30
C SER A 122 -1.22 -7.15 10.96
N ARG A 123 -1.99 -7.49 11.98
CA ARG A 123 -3.18 -8.37 11.94
C ARG A 123 -4.40 -7.68 12.55
N THR A 124 -4.34 -6.36 12.71
CA THR A 124 -5.45 -5.58 13.27
C THR A 124 -6.72 -5.89 12.49
N GLU A 125 -7.77 -6.24 13.21
CA GLU A 125 -9.11 -6.41 12.66
C GLU A 125 -9.81 -5.05 12.77
N ALA A 126 -9.90 -4.37 11.64
CA ALA A 126 -10.62 -3.12 11.51
C ALA A 126 -11.38 -3.12 10.17
N ASP A 127 -12.62 -2.64 10.21
CA ASP A 127 -13.50 -2.58 9.03
C ASP A 127 -13.39 -1.24 8.28
N TRP A 128 -12.30 -0.48 8.47
CA TRP A 128 -12.06 0.80 7.79
C TRP A 128 -11.88 0.65 6.28
N LEU A 129 -11.61 -0.54 5.76
CA LEU A 129 -11.33 -0.76 4.34
C LEU A 129 -12.59 -0.75 3.46
N GLY A 130 -13.79 -0.62 4.06
CA GLY A 130 -15.07 -0.55 3.33
C GLY A 130 -15.45 0.83 2.77
N GLN A 131 -14.66 1.88 3.03
CA GLN A 131 -14.92 3.25 2.55
C GLN A 131 -13.95 3.67 1.44
N ALA A 132 -14.39 4.58 0.57
CA ALA A 132 -13.56 5.14 -0.49
C ALA A 132 -12.36 5.91 0.08
N TRP A 133 -11.20 5.85 -0.58
CA TRP A 133 -10.01 6.58 -0.15
C TRP A 133 -10.02 8.00 -0.73
N ILE A 134 -9.37 8.93 -0.04
CA ILE A 134 -9.13 10.29 -0.55
C ILE A 134 -7.64 10.53 -0.80
N TYR A 135 -7.31 11.54 -1.60
CA TYR A 135 -5.92 11.98 -1.72
C TYR A 135 -5.41 12.51 -0.37
N PRO A 136 -4.19 12.14 0.08
CA PRO A 136 -3.63 12.64 1.33
C PRO A 136 -3.17 14.09 1.23
N VAL A 137 -2.94 14.62 0.02
CA VAL A 137 -2.60 16.02 -0.23
C VAL A 137 -2.96 16.39 -1.66
N ALA A 138 -3.39 17.63 -1.88
CA ALA A 138 -3.56 18.18 -3.22
C ALA A 138 -2.21 18.57 -3.82
N GLY A 139 -1.95 18.17 -5.07
CA GLY A 139 -0.70 18.50 -5.76
C GLY A 139 -0.53 17.75 -7.07
N ARG A 140 0.55 18.06 -7.78
CA ARG A 140 0.88 17.38 -9.05
C ARG A 140 1.58 16.06 -8.76
N ILE A 141 1.16 14.99 -9.41
CA ILE A 141 1.91 13.72 -9.39
C ILE A 141 3.27 13.91 -10.08
N SER A 142 4.36 13.78 -9.33
CA SER A 142 5.74 13.91 -9.82
C SER A 142 6.48 12.58 -9.93
N GLY A 143 5.98 11.53 -9.29
CA GLY A 143 6.52 10.18 -9.34
C GLY A 143 5.37 9.17 -9.28
N VAL A 144 5.37 8.19 -10.18
CA VAL A 144 4.30 7.19 -10.28
C VAL A 144 4.78 5.82 -9.82
N PHE A 145 3.86 5.04 -9.27
CA PHE A 145 4.13 3.68 -8.82
C PHE A 145 4.70 2.81 -9.94
N GLY A 146 5.63 1.92 -9.57
CA GLY A 146 6.25 0.95 -10.45
C GLY A 146 7.22 1.51 -11.50
N SER A 147 7.34 2.83 -11.62
CA SER A 147 8.35 3.48 -12.46
C SER A 147 9.76 3.11 -12.01
N ARG A 148 10.70 2.98 -12.95
CA ARG A 148 12.05 2.49 -12.66
C ARG A 148 13.12 3.25 -13.43
N ARG A 149 14.21 3.63 -12.75
CA ARG A 149 15.41 4.14 -13.41
C ARG A 149 16.37 3.01 -13.76
N ILE A 150 17.02 3.14 -14.91
CA ILE A 150 18.12 2.29 -15.37
C ILE A 150 19.33 3.20 -15.54
N LEU A 151 20.31 3.09 -14.65
CA LEU A 151 21.49 3.96 -14.60
C LEU A 151 22.69 3.22 -15.16
N ASN A 152 23.25 3.69 -16.27
CA ASN A 152 24.33 3.01 -17.02
C ASN A 152 24.05 1.52 -17.25
N GLY A 153 22.83 1.20 -17.72
CA GLY A 153 22.39 -0.18 -17.95
C GLY A 153 22.01 -0.97 -16.69
N VAL A 154 22.20 -0.42 -15.48
CA VAL A 154 21.86 -1.11 -14.22
C VAL A 154 20.47 -0.69 -13.73
N PRO A 155 19.47 -1.60 -13.71
CA PRO A 155 18.15 -1.30 -13.17
C PRO A 155 18.22 -0.99 -11.67
N LYS A 156 17.50 0.05 -11.24
CA LYS A 156 17.29 0.38 -9.83
C LYS A 156 15.95 -0.15 -9.35
N ASN A 157 15.72 -0.09 -8.05
CA ASN A 157 14.43 -0.48 -7.48
C ASN A 157 13.31 0.36 -8.10
N PRO A 158 12.16 -0.25 -8.43
CA PRO A 158 10.98 0.49 -8.82
C PRO A 158 10.51 1.44 -7.71
N HIS A 159 9.78 2.46 -8.09
CA HIS A 159 9.12 3.36 -7.16
C HIS A 159 7.94 2.64 -6.49
N ASN A 160 7.99 2.56 -5.16
CA ASN A 160 7.09 1.74 -4.34
C ASN A 160 5.85 2.51 -3.83
N GLY A 161 5.56 3.65 -4.44
CA GLY A 161 4.46 4.55 -4.08
C GLY A 161 4.31 5.64 -5.13
N VAL A 162 3.75 6.77 -4.71
CA VAL A 162 3.45 7.93 -5.54
C VAL A 162 4.04 9.16 -4.87
N ASP A 163 4.68 10.01 -5.66
CA ASP A 163 5.20 11.29 -5.18
C ASP A 163 4.23 12.39 -5.62
N ILE A 164 3.74 13.16 -4.66
CA ILE A 164 2.84 14.29 -4.89
C ILE A 164 3.60 15.57 -4.56
N ALA A 165 3.93 16.34 -5.60
CA ALA A 165 4.59 17.63 -5.46
C ALA A 165 3.61 18.68 -4.92
N ALA A 166 3.95 19.24 -3.76
CA ALA A 166 3.21 20.28 -3.08
C ALA A 166 4.20 21.17 -2.30
N ALA A 167 3.78 22.39 -1.95
CA ALA A 167 4.62 23.30 -1.18
C ALA A 167 4.97 22.71 0.20
N LYS A 168 6.17 23.02 0.69
CA LYS A 168 6.54 22.68 2.08
C LYS A 168 5.55 23.34 3.04
N GLY A 169 5.10 22.61 4.06
CA GLY A 169 4.10 23.08 5.02
C GLY A 169 2.65 22.77 4.64
N THR A 170 2.37 22.30 3.41
CA THR A 170 1.02 21.87 3.04
C THR A 170 0.56 20.71 3.92
N ASN A 171 -0.65 20.79 4.48
CA ASN A 171 -1.20 19.75 5.34
C ASN A 171 -1.35 18.42 4.58
N ILE A 172 -1.03 17.33 5.28
CA ILE A 172 -1.23 15.95 4.85
C ILE A 172 -2.34 15.38 5.71
N VAL A 173 -3.37 14.81 5.07
CA VAL A 173 -4.50 14.17 5.73
C VAL A 173 -4.46 12.65 5.61
N ALA A 174 -5.13 11.96 6.54
CA ALA A 174 -5.32 10.52 6.45
C ALA A 174 -6.24 10.20 5.23
N PRO A 175 -5.77 9.44 4.23
CA PRO A 175 -6.57 9.08 3.06
C PRO A 175 -7.65 8.05 3.38
N LEU A 176 -7.48 7.32 4.49
CA LEU A 176 -8.41 6.37 5.05
C LEU A 176 -8.21 6.37 6.58
N THR A 177 -9.27 6.12 7.35
CA THR A 177 -9.16 5.92 8.79
C THR A 177 -8.14 4.83 9.11
N GLY A 178 -7.31 5.05 10.12
CA GLY A 178 -6.22 4.15 10.46
C GLY A 178 -5.66 4.40 11.84
N ARG A 179 -4.92 3.42 12.36
CA ARG A 179 -4.11 3.59 13.57
C ARG A 179 -2.69 3.97 13.17
N VAL A 180 -2.14 5.01 13.76
CA VAL A 180 -0.72 5.37 13.63
C VAL A 180 0.13 4.23 14.19
N ALA A 181 0.81 3.51 13.31
CA ALA A 181 1.61 2.34 13.64
C ALA A 181 3.11 2.65 13.68
N LEU A 182 3.53 3.79 13.13
CA LEU A 182 4.89 4.29 13.23
C LEU A 182 4.90 5.81 13.14
N VAL A 183 5.71 6.42 14.01
CA VAL A 183 6.17 7.81 13.91
C VAL A 183 7.69 7.76 14.02
N HIS A 184 8.40 8.32 13.05
CA HIS A 184 9.86 8.36 13.09
C HIS A 184 10.38 9.70 12.58
N GLU A 185 11.23 10.35 13.36
CA GLU A 185 11.66 11.73 13.11
C GLU A 185 12.77 11.87 12.05
N GLN A 186 13.60 10.84 11.91
CA GLN A 186 14.87 10.95 11.21
C GLN A 186 15.25 9.67 10.47
N MET A 187 14.36 9.05 9.67
CA MET A 187 14.78 7.87 8.90
C MET A 187 15.81 8.27 7.83
N PHE A 188 16.80 7.41 7.56
CA PHE A 188 17.87 7.72 6.61
C PHE A 188 17.35 8.02 5.20
N TYR A 189 16.44 7.18 4.69
CA TYR A 189 15.85 7.38 3.36
C TYR A 189 14.66 8.32 3.38
N THR A 190 13.70 8.06 4.27
CA THR A 190 12.36 8.70 4.24
C THR A 190 12.25 9.92 5.14
N GLY A 191 13.23 10.21 5.99
CA GLY A 191 13.18 11.36 6.90
C GLY A 191 12.08 11.21 7.95
N LYS A 192 11.35 12.29 8.21
CA LYS A 192 10.14 12.27 9.06
C LYS A 192 9.09 11.41 8.36
N THR A 193 8.66 10.35 9.04
CA THR A 193 7.84 9.28 8.47
C THR A 193 6.69 8.94 9.40
N ILE A 194 5.49 8.83 8.84
CA ILE A 194 4.30 8.28 9.49
C ILE A 194 3.91 7.00 8.74
N MET A 195 3.51 5.96 9.46
CA MET A 195 2.76 4.86 8.87
C MET A 195 1.42 4.66 9.57
N LEU A 196 0.37 4.44 8.79
CA LEU A 196 -0.93 4.00 9.29
C LEU A 196 -1.12 2.52 9.02
N ASP A 197 -1.72 1.85 9.99
CA ASP A 197 -2.34 0.53 9.86
C ASP A 197 -3.84 0.72 9.63
N HIS A 198 -4.34 0.19 8.51
CA HIS A 198 -5.75 0.27 8.12
C HIS A 198 -6.52 -1.03 8.42
N GLY A 199 -5.87 -2.02 9.05
CA GLY A 199 -6.42 -3.34 9.30
C GLY A 199 -6.15 -4.34 8.17
N LEU A 200 -6.39 -5.63 8.44
CA LEU A 200 -6.24 -6.75 7.49
C LEU A 200 -4.87 -6.81 6.77
N GLY A 201 -3.83 -6.26 7.42
CA GLY A 201 -2.48 -6.18 6.87
C GLY A 201 -2.26 -5.07 5.84
N VAL A 202 -3.20 -4.14 5.67
CA VAL A 202 -3.05 -2.96 4.81
C VAL A 202 -2.40 -1.84 5.62
N THR A 203 -1.30 -1.30 5.10
CA THR A 203 -0.61 -0.16 5.73
C THR A 203 -0.26 0.89 4.69
N SER A 204 -0.29 2.15 5.08
CA SER A 204 0.18 3.27 4.26
C SER A 204 1.40 3.94 4.91
N VAL A 205 2.25 4.57 4.09
CA VAL A 205 3.42 5.32 4.53
C VAL A 205 3.41 6.72 3.94
N TYR A 206 3.79 7.70 4.76
CA TYR A 206 3.91 9.11 4.43
C TYR A 206 5.32 9.55 4.81
N ALA A 207 6.11 9.97 3.82
CA ALA A 207 7.52 10.25 4.00
C ALA A 207 7.90 11.65 3.51
N HIS A 208 9.10 12.07 3.94
CA HIS A 208 9.71 13.37 3.67
C HIS A 208 9.04 14.54 4.39
N LEU A 209 8.27 14.29 5.45
CA LEU A 209 7.47 15.32 6.14
C LEU A 209 8.36 16.45 6.71
N SER A 210 7.79 17.65 6.85
CA SER A 210 8.41 18.73 7.62
C SER A 210 8.00 18.70 9.09
N ASN A 211 6.78 18.24 9.36
CA ASN A 211 6.18 18.17 10.68
C ASN A 211 5.29 16.94 10.82
N ILE A 212 5.16 16.41 12.03
CA ILE A 212 4.28 15.29 12.41
C ILE A 212 3.37 15.81 13.52
N ASP A 213 2.05 15.68 13.32
CA ASP A 213 1.01 16.20 14.22
C ASP A 213 0.26 15.10 14.96
N VAL A 214 0.69 13.85 14.83
CA VAL A 214 0.04 12.65 15.40
C VAL A 214 1.04 11.77 16.14
N GLY A 215 0.54 11.03 17.13
CA GLY A 215 1.33 10.14 17.98
C GLY A 215 1.15 8.66 17.66
N LEU A 216 2.15 7.84 18.00
CA LEU A 216 2.06 6.38 17.90
C LEU A 216 0.83 5.85 18.67
N GLY A 217 0.07 4.94 18.05
CA GLY A 217 -1.11 4.31 18.62
C GLY A 217 -2.41 5.11 18.46
N GLN A 218 -2.33 6.39 18.10
CA GLN A 218 -3.49 7.25 17.83
C GLN A 218 -4.31 6.69 16.66
N VAL A 219 -5.64 6.68 16.79
CA VAL A 219 -6.54 6.46 15.65
C VAL A 219 -6.80 7.82 15.00
N VAL A 220 -6.59 7.90 13.70
CA VAL A 220 -6.85 9.08 12.89
C VAL A 220 -8.00 8.79 11.94
N GLU A 221 -8.97 9.70 11.87
CA GLU A 221 -10.10 9.60 10.95
C GLU A 221 -9.71 10.03 9.54
N GLN A 222 -10.37 9.51 8.52
CA GLN A 222 -10.19 9.99 7.14
C GLN A 222 -10.36 11.51 7.08
N GLY A 223 -9.44 12.20 6.40
CA GLY A 223 -9.43 13.66 6.30
C GLY A 223 -8.77 14.39 7.47
N GLN A 224 -8.47 13.70 8.57
CA GLN A 224 -7.75 14.29 9.70
C GLN A 224 -6.30 14.62 9.30
N VAL A 225 -5.84 15.83 9.65
CA VAL A 225 -4.44 16.25 9.46
C VAL A 225 -3.51 15.41 10.34
N MET A 226 -2.42 14.91 9.73
CA MET A 226 -1.42 14.08 10.39
C MET A 226 -0.02 14.71 10.41
N GLY A 227 0.21 15.70 9.57
CA GLY A 227 1.52 16.29 9.37
C GLY A 227 1.54 17.22 8.17
N GLN A 228 2.74 17.58 7.75
CA GLN A 228 2.94 18.56 6.69
C GLN A 228 4.01 18.11 5.69
N VAL A 229 3.78 18.44 4.41
CA VAL A 229 4.71 18.19 3.30
C VAL A 229 6.07 18.84 3.60
N GLY A 230 7.14 18.09 3.35
CA GLY A 230 8.49 18.58 3.56
C GLY A 230 9.50 18.07 2.54
N GLN A 231 10.75 18.02 2.98
CA GLN A 231 11.89 17.56 2.20
C GLN A 231 12.94 16.90 3.12
N THR A 232 12.50 16.20 4.17
CA THR A 232 13.44 15.50 5.07
C THR A 232 13.90 14.16 4.46
N GLY A 233 15.00 13.60 4.96
CA GLY A 233 15.59 12.37 4.40
C GLY A 233 16.26 12.61 3.05
N ARG A 234 16.16 11.66 2.12
CA ARG A 234 16.77 11.73 0.78
C ARG A 234 15.84 12.31 -0.29
N ALA A 235 15.22 13.44 0.00
CA ALA A 235 14.35 14.18 -0.91
C ALA A 235 15.09 15.31 -1.66
N THR A 236 14.84 15.48 -2.96
CA THR A 236 15.47 16.53 -3.79
C THR A 236 14.65 17.82 -3.93
N GLY A 237 13.42 17.83 -3.41
CA GLY A 237 12.53 18.98 -3.39
C GLY A 237 11.28 18.69 -2.56
N PRO A 238 10.45 19.69 -2.22
CA PRO A 238 9.24 19.47 -1.44
C PRO A 238 8.23 18.55 -2.15
N HIS A 239 7.89 17.44 -1.51
CA HIS A 239 6.85 16.51 -1.97
C HIS A 239 6.42 15.58 -0.83
N LEU A 240 5.24 14.97 -0.97
CA LEU A 240 4.85 13.80 -0.19
C LEU A 240 5.19 12.55 -0.98
N HIS A 241 5.94 11.63 -0.38
CA HIS A 241 5.94 10.23 -0.84
C HIS A 241 4.83 9.47 -0.10
N TRP A 242 3.87 8.94 -0.84
CA TRP A 242 2.75 8.15 -0.34
C TRP A 242 2.82 6.73 -0.90
N GLY A 243 2.97 5.74 -0.03
CA GLY A 243 2.98 4.32 -0.41
C GLY A 243 1.88 3.54 0.30
N VAL A 244 1.39 2.48 -0.33
CA VAL A 244 0.44 1.54 0.27
C VAL A 244 0.97 0.12 0.09
N THR A 245 0.81 -0.71 1.11
CA THR A 245 1.21 -2.11 1.08
C THR A 245 0.12 -2.98 1.68
N TRP A 246 -0.12 -4.15 1.07
CA TRP A 246 -0.68 -5.29 1.77
C TRP A 246 0.46 -6.21 2.20
N ARG A 247 0.72 -6.28 3.50
CA ARG A 247 1.88 -6.96 4.07
C ARG A 247 3.18 -6.50 3.39
N LYS A 248 3.87 -7.39 2.69
CA LYS A 248 5.12 -7.08 1.97
C LYS A 248 4.89 -6.63 0.53
N THR A 249 3.66 -6.69 0.03
CA THR A 249 3.32 -6.37 -1.36
C THR A 249 2.99 -4.89 -1.49
N HIS A 250 3.81 -4.15 -2.22
CA HIS A 250 3.52 -2.78 -2.62
C HIS A 250 2.46 -2.76 -3.73
N VAL A 251 1.49 -1.86 -3.56
CA VAL A 251 0.39 -1.60 -4.49
C VAL A 251 0.41 -0.12 -4.89
N ASP A 252 -0.30 0.22 -5.95
CA ASP A 252 -0.43 1.56 -6.50
C ASP A 252 -1.51 2.35 -5.74
N PRO A 253 -1.14 3.38 -4.96
CA PRO A 253 -2.12 4.18 -4.23
C PRO A 253 -3.09 4.92 -5.15
N LEU A 254 -2.73 5.22 -6.41
CA LEU A 254 -3.63 5.90 -7.36
C LEU A 254 -4.79 5.01 -7.83
N LEU A 255 -4.75 3.71 -7.60
CA LEU A 255 -5.89 2.82 -7.86
C LEU A 255 -6.94 2.87 -6.74
N LEU A 256 -6.64 3.49 -5.60
CA LEU A 256 -7.54 3.55 -4.44
C LEU A 256 -8.40 4.82 -4.41
N VAL A 257 -7.96 5.87 -5.08
CA VAL A 257 -8.52 7.24 -5.01
C VAL A 257 -9.20 7.66 -6.34
N GLN A 258 -9.78 6.69 -7.06
CA GLN A 258 -10.44 6.89 -8.35
C GLN A 258 -11.93 7.20 -8.19
#